data_AF-A0A0F9CZM6-F1
#
_entry.id   AF-A0A0F9CZM6-F1
#
_cell.length_a   1.000
_cell.length_b   1.000
_cell.length_c   1.000
_cell.angle_alpha   90.00
_cell.angle_beta   90.00
_cell.angle_gamma   90.00
#
_symmetry.space_group_name_H-M   'P 1'
#
loop_
_entity.id
_entity.type
_entity.pdbx_description
1 polymer ?
#
loop_
_entity_poly.entity_id
_entity_poly.type
_entity_poly.pdbx_seq_one_letter_code
_entity_poly.pdbx_strand_id
1 'polypeptide(L)'
;KGNRLIGFGRYAGLVGAYNGFRAWGMRYKLWELPKANDLSGLEAMKTKLDKIKLPNIKICLTGRGRVASGAREILDHLQIKKVNAKEFLTDTFDEPVYCNIDVLDYNKRIDGRPGTQAEFFRDPTSFESNFMRFAKVTQFFITGHYYGDGAPYLFTSKDAKKPEFNIELVADISCDIEGPLASTIRPSTIEDPFYGYDPETEKETAFDAPGAITVMAVDNLPCELPMDSSTGFGEMFLEHVMPAFFNDDKDRILERARMTKDGKLTERFSYLQRFVDGEE
;
A
#
# COMPACT_ATOMS: atom_id res chain seq x y z
N LYS A 1 -17.66 -1.23 -16.71
CA LYS A 1 -16.65 -2.22 -16.26
C LYS A 1 -16.49 -2.30 -14.73
N GLY A 2 -17.44 -1.82 -13.91
CA GLY A 2 -17.40 -2.01 -12.44
C GLY A 2 -16.29 -1.27 -11.68
N ASN A 3 -15.28 -0.74 -12.35
CA ASN A 3 -14.16 -0.03 -11.73
C ASN A 3 -14.62 1.24 -11.00
N ARG A 4 -14.03 1.49 -9.83
CA ARG A 4 -14.25 2.70 -9.05
C ARG A 4 -13.78 3.93 -9.84
N LEU A 5 -14.72 4.82 -10.16
CA LEU A 5 -14.47 6.05 -10.92
C LEU A 5 -13.53 6.98 -10.15
N ILE A 6 -13.77 7.16 -8.84
CA ILE A 6 -13.00 8.08 -7.99
C ILE A 6 -12.32 7.36 -6.83
N GLY A 7 -11.03 7.60 -6.60
CA GLY A 7 -10.35 7.07 -5.42
C GLY A 7 -9.02 7.75 -5.11
N PHE A 8 -8.63 7.72 -3.84
CA PHE A 8 -7.46 8.43 -3.30
C PHE A 8 -6.16 7.63 -3.33
N GLY A 9 -6.16 6.45 -3.97
CA GLY A 9 -5.04 5.51 -3.90
C GLY A 9 -3.71 6.11 -4.34
N ARG A 10 -3.68 6.95 -5.37
CA ARG A 10 -2.44 7.63 -5.80
C ARG A 10 -1.83 8.46 -4.67
N TYR A 11 -2.64 9.23 -3.97
CA TYR A 11 -2.19 10.09 -2.86
C TYR A 11 -1.74 9.26 -1.66
N ALA A 12 -2.45 8.18 -1.33
CA ALA A 12 -1.99 7.23 -0.31
C ALA A 12 -0.60 6.66 -0.67
N GLY A 13 -0.40 6.30 -1.94
CA GLY A 13 0.90 5.85 -2.46
C GLY A 13 2.01 6.88 -2.31
N LEU A 14 1.74 8.13 -2.70
CA LEU A 14 2.68 9.24 -2.62
C LEU A 14 3.12 9.51 -1.17
N VAL A 15 2.15 9.70 -0.26
CA VAL A 15 2.41 9.99 1.16
C VAL A 15 3.02 8.77 1.85
N GLY A 16 2.52 7.56 1.57
CA GLY A 16 3.04 6.35 2.19
C GLY A 16 4.51 6.07 1.83
N ALA A 17 4.88 6.23 0.56
CA ALA A 17 6.29 6.13 0.17
C ALA A 17 7.14 7.24 0.81
N TYR A 18 6.65 8.49 0.82
CA TYR A 18 7.32 9.60 1.49
C TYR A 18 7.58 9.33 2.99
N ASN A 19 6.54 8.89 3.72
CA ASN A 19 6.63 8.56 5.13
C ASN A 19 7.58 7.38 5.38
N GLY A 20 7.64 6.41 4.48
CA GLY A 20 8.64 5.35 4.54
C GLY A 20 10.08 5.86 4.41
N PHE A 21 10.36 6.78 3.48
CA PHE A 21 11.68 7.42 3.39
C PHE A 21 11.98 8.33 4.60
N ARG A 22 10.97 8.98 5.16
CA ARG A 22 11.08 9.74 6.40
C ARG A 22 11.48 8.83 7.57
N ALA A 23 10.77 7.72 7.75
CA ALA A 23 11.08 6.72 8.76
C ALA A 23 12.49 6.12 8.59
N TRP A 24 12.89 5.80 7.36
CA TRP A 24 14.23 5.30 7.05
C TRP A 24 15.32 6.29 7.49
N GLY A 25 15.17 7.57 7.12
CA GLY A 25 16.10 8.63 7.50
C GLY A 25 16.24 8.80 9.01
N MET A 26 15.10 8.78 9.73
CA MET A 26 15.07 8.91 11.18
C MET A 26 15.70 7.70 11.87
N ARG A 27 15.35 6.47 11.45
CA ARG A 27 15.88 5.22 12.01
C ARG A 27 17.40 5.16 11.93
N TYR A 28 17.95 5.50 10.77
CA TYR A 28 19.39 5.43 10.51
C TYR A 28 20.13 6.75 10.75
N LYS A 29 19.45 7.79 11.24
CA LYS A 29 19.99 9.13 11.48
C LYS A 29 20.72 9.71 10.26
N LEU A 30 20.18 9.46 9.06
CA LEU A 30 20.76 9.88 7.79
C LEU A 30 20.21 11.23 7.32
N TRP A 31 18.93 11.48 7.57
CA TRP A 31 18.25 12.73 7.23
C TRP A 31 16.99 12.89 8.08
N GLU A 32 16.46 14.11 8.08
CA GLU A 32 15.18 14.43 8.70
C GLU A 32 14.28 15.08 7.65
N LEU A 33 13.19 14.39 7.33
CA LEU A 33 12.13 14.93 6.47
C LEU A 33 10.99 15.47 7.37
N PRO A 34 10.43 16.64 7.05
CA PRO A 34 9.25 17.15 7.75
C PRO A 34 8.06 16.20 7.51
N LYS A 35 6.99 16.35 8.29
CA LYS A 35 5.76 15.60 8.01
C LYS A 35 5.15 16.10 6.70
N ALA A 36 4.44 15.24 5.98
CA ALA A 36 3.85 15.64 4.69
C ALA A 36 2.78 16.72 4.89
N ASN A 37 1.99 16.65 5.97
CA ASN A 37 0.98 17.65 6.31
C ASN A 37 1.53 19.02 6.75
N ASP A 38 2.82 19.13 7.07
CA ASP A 38 3.49 20.41 7.35
C ASP A 38 3.91 21.13 6.05
N LEU A 39 3.81 20.47 4.90
CA LEU A 39 4.22 20.99 3.61
C LEU A 39 3.03 21.52 2.81
N SER A 40 3.30 22.44 1.89
CA SER A 40 2.26 23.09 1.08
C SER A 40 1.66 22.20 -0.02
N GLY A 41 2.11 20.96 -0.15
CA GLY A 41 1.64 20.01 -1.18
C GLY A 41 2.76 19.16 -1.78
N LEU A 42 2.42 18.42 -2.84
CA LEU A 42 3.28 17.43 -3.48
C LEU A 42 4.63 17.99 -3.95
N GLU A 43 4.65 19.17 -4.57
CA GLU A 43 5.91 19.76 -5.09
C GLU A 43 6.87 20.18 -3.96
N ALA A 44 6.33 20.67 -2.83
CA ALA A 44 7.15 20.93 -1.65
C ALA A 44 7.70 19.63 -1.04
N MET A 45 6.90 18.55 -1.05
CA MET A 45 7.33 17.21 -0.64
C MET A 45 8.50 16.70 -1.48
N LYS A 46 8.38 16.78 -2.82
CA LYS A 46 9.45 16.45 -3.77
C LYS A 46 10.72 17.29 -3.56
N THR A 47 10.58 18.59 -3.35
CA THR A 47 11.70 19.49 -3.07
C THR A 47 12.48 19.08 -1.80
N LYS A 48 11.81 18.47 -0.81
CA LYS A 48 12.50 17.93 0.38
C LYS A 48 13.19 16.60 0.06
N LEU A 49 12.57 15.75 -0.76
CA LEU A 49 13.16 14.50 -1.24
C LEU A 49 14.44 14.72 -2.05
N ASP A 50 14.52 15.78 -2.85
CA ASP A 50 15.72 16.12 -3.65
C ASP A 50 17.01 16.29 -2.81
N LYS A 51 16.87 16.47 -1.50
CA LYS A 51 17.99 16.70 -0.57
C LYS A 51 18.52 15.44 0.07
N ILE A 52 17.81 14.30 -0.05
CA ILE A 52 18.22 13.05 0.59
C ILE A 52 19.21 12.31 -0.31
N LYS A 53 20.17 11.63 0.31
CA LYS A 53 21.08 10.72 -0.39
C LYS A 53 20.85 9.32 0.13
N LEU A 54 20.26 8.48 -0.71
CA LEU A 54 19.94 7.11 -0.33
C LEU A 54 21.22 6.26 -0.20
N PRO A 55 21.32 5.42 0.85
CA PRO A 55 22.30 4.36 0.88
C PRO A 55 21.98 3.30 -0.19
N ASN A 56 22.91 2.38 -0.42
CA ASN A 56 22.67 1.23 -1.29
C ASN A 56 21.66 0.28 -0.62
N ILE A 57 20.39 0.40 -1.01
CA ILE A 57 19.27 -0.38 -0.47
C ILE A 57 18.41 -0.96 -1.59
N LYS A 58 17.83 -2.12 -1.30
CA LYS A 58 16.85 -2.83 -2.12
C LYS A 58 15.44 -2.56 -1.59
N ILE A 59 14.63 -1.94 -2.43
CA ILE A 59 13.24 -1.60 -2.12
C ILE A 59 12.29 -2.51 -2.89
N CYS A 60 11.35 -3.15 -2.21
CA CYS A 60 10.31 -3.95 -2.86
C CYS A 60 8.96 -3.25 -2.76
N LEU A 61 8.34 -2.99 -3.90
CA LEU A 61 6.99 -2.44 -4.00
C LEU A 61 6.04 -3.50 -4.56
N THR A 62 4.90 -3.71 -3.89
CA THR A 62 3.87 -4.64 -4.36
C THR A 62 2.70 -3.94 -5.05
N GLY A 63 2.07 -4.64 -5.99
CA GLY A 63 0.83 -4.23 -6.65
C GLY A 63 1.03 -3.36 -7.90
N ARG A 64 -0.04 -3.21 -8.68
CA ARG A 64 -0.07 -2.43 -9.94
C ARG A 64 -1.15 -1.34 -9.96
N GLY A 65 -1.87 -1.18 -8.85
CA GLY A 65 -2.98 -0.23 -8.74
C GLY A 65 -2.53 1.22 -8.55
N ARG A 66 -3.51 2.08 -8.21
CA ARG A 66 -3.28 3.52 -7.98
C ARG A 66 -2.29 3.79 -6.84
N VAL A 67 -2.34 2.99 -5.77
CA VAL A 67 -1.40 3.09 -4.63
C VAL A 67 0.03 2.81 -5.07
N ALA A 68 0.27 1.65 -5.68
CA ALA A 68 1.60 1.33 -6.21
C ALA A 68 2.09 2.37 -7.24
N SER A 69 1.19 2.94 -8.05
CA SER A 69 1.56 4.02 -8.96
C SER A 69 2.06 5.26 -8.23
N GLY A 70 1.34 5.71 -7.19
CA GLY A 70 1.76 6.87 -6.39
C GLY A 70 3.08 6.62 -5.65
N ALA A 71 3.28 5.43 -5.07
CA ALA A 71 4.54 5.07 -4.45
C ALA A 71 5.70 5.08 -5.47
N ARG A 72 5.45 4.55 -6.67
CA ARG A 72 6.42 4.58 -7.77
C ARG A 72 6.78 5.98 -8.21
N GLU A 73 5.84 6.92 -8.21
CA GLU A 73 6.15 8.34 -8.52
C GLU A 73 7.23 8.90 -7.57
N ILE A 74 7.22 8.53 -6.28
CA ILE A 74 8.27 8.91 -5.33
C ILE A 74 9.59 8.18 -5.62
N LEU A 75 9.55 6.88 -5.90
CA LEU A 75 10.74 6.09 -6.22
C LEU A 75 11.42 6.61 -7.51
N ASP A 76 10.63 6.93 -8.53
CA ASP A 76 11.09 7.47 -9.81
C ASP A 76 11.61 8.90 -9.64
N HIS A 77 10.95 9.73 -8.80
CA HIS A 77 11.42 11.09 -8.45
C HIS A 77 12.80 11.07 -7.78
N LEU A 78 13.02 10.11 -6.86
CA LEU A 78 14.32 9.88 -6.22
C LEU A 78 15.34 9.21 -7.14
N GLN A 79 15.00 8.97 -8.41
CA GLN A 79 15.85 8.36 -9.43
C GLN A 79 16.40 6.97 -9.03
N ILE A 80 15.63 6.22 -8.24
CA ILE A 80 16.02 4.87 -7.81
C ILE A 80 15.88 3.94 -9.00
N LYS A 81 16.93 3.16 -9.28
CA LYS A 81 16.95 2.29 -10.45
C LYS A 81 15.93 1.17 -10.31
N LYS A 82 14.99 1.12 -11.26
CA LYS A 82 14.02 0.02 -11.36
C LYS A 82 14.66 -1.22 -11.98
N VAL A 83 14.50 -2.36 -11.33
CA VAL A 83 14.95 -3.68 -11.82
C VAL A 83 13.78 -4.67 -11.88
N ASN A 84 13.92 -5.72 -12.67
CA ASN A 84 12.91 -6.78 -12.73
C ASN A 84 13.05 -7.76 -11.54
N ALA A 85 12.05 -8.62 -11.35
CA ALA A 85 12.01 -9.53 -10.20
C ALA A 85 13.19 -10.52 -10.18
N LYS A 86 13.68 -10.95 -11.35
CA LYS A 86 14.83 -11.86 -11.43
C LYS A 86 16.10 -11.15 -10.97
N GLU A 87 16.43 -10.02 -11.58
CA GLU A 87 17.59 -9.18 -11.23
C GLU A 87 17.55 -8.80 -9.74
N PHE A 88 16.40 -8.39 -9.22
CA PHE A 88 16.25 -8.03 -7.82
C PHE A 88 16.63 -9.16 -6.85
N LEU A 89 16.30 -10.41 -7.22
CA LEU A 89 16.55 -11.60 -6.40
C LEU A 89 17.97 -12.16 -6.55
N THR A 90 18.58 -12.05 -7.74
CA THR A 90 19.85 -12.72 -8.04
C THR A 90 21.05 -11.80 -8.03
N ASP A 91 20.86 -10.52 -8.36
CA ASP A 91 21.97 -9.63 -8.65
C ASP A 91 22.38 -8.83 -7.42
N THR A 92 23.63 -8.37 -7.44
CA THR A 92 24.17 -7.41 -6.48
C THR A 92 24.24 -6.05 -7.15
N PHE A 93 24.02 -5.00 -6.37
CA PHE A 93 24.01 -3.62 -6.84
C PHE A 93 24.91 -2.79 -5.93
N ASP A 94 25.50 -1.74 -6.47
CA ASP A 94 26.29 -0.72 -5.78
C ASP A 94 25.53 0.62 -5.62
N GLU A 95 24.30 0.67 -6.11
CA GLU A 95 23.36 1.78 -6.08
C GLU A 95 21.99 1.32 -5.55
N PRO A 96 21.15 2.21 -4.97
CA PRO A 96 19.81 1.82 -4.56
C PRO A 96 18.98 1.36 -5.75
N VAL A 97 18.25 0.26 -5.56
CA VAL A 97 17.35 -0.29 -6.57
C VAL A 97 15.97 -0.55 -6.01
N TYR A 98 14.96 -0.53 -6.87
CA TYR A 98 13.64 -1.00 -6.51
C TYR A 98 13.08 -2.00 -7.53
N CYS A 99 12.27 -2.94 -7.04
CA CYS A 99 11.46 -3.80 -7.88
C CYS A 99 9.99 -3.60 -7.57
N ASN A 100 9.16 -3.53 -8.62
CA ASN A 100 7.71 -3.50 -8.48
C ASN A 100 7.15 -4.86 -8.91
N ILE A 101 6.71 -5.65 -7.94
CA ILE A 101 6.20 -7.01 -8.11
C ILE A 101 4.67 -7.06 -8.04
N ASP A 102 4.08 -8.09 -8.61
CA ASP A 102 2.63 -8.31 -8.70
C ASP A 102 2.23 -9.70 -8.19
N VAL A 103 0.93 -9.99 -8.13
CA VAL A 103 0.36 -11.11 -7.36
C VAL A 103 0.97 -12.48 -7.67
N LEU A 104 1.37 -12.74 -8.93
CA LEU A 104 1.98 -14.00 -9.35
C LEU A 104 3.52 -14.02 -9.21
N ASP A 105 4.14 -12.88 -8.90
CA ASP A 105 5.54 -12.88 -8.50
C ASP A 105 5.69 -13.45 -7.09
N TYR A 106 4.75 -13.14 -6.19
CA TYR A 106 4.83 -13.52 -4.78
C TYR A 106 3.81 -14.58 -4.34
N ASN A 107 2.96 -15.07 -5.23
CA ASN A 107 2.14 -16.27 -5.02
C ASN A 107 2.35 -17.27 -6.15
N LYS A 108 2.25 -18.56 -5.82
CA LYS A 108 2.31 -19.67 -6.80
C LYS A 108 1.25 -20.71 -6.47
N ARG A 109 0.84 -21.50 -7.45
CA ARG A 109 -0.10 -22.60 -7.20
C ARG A 109 0.58 -23.70 -6.38
N ILE A 110 -0.18 -24.28 -5.45
CA ILE A 110 0.28 -25.40 -4.62
C ILE A 110 0.58 -26.64 -5.48
N ASP A 111 -0.17 -26.84 -6.57
CA ASP A 111 0.01 -27.95 -7.50
C ASP A 111 1.20 -27.77 -8.48
N GLY A 112 1.95 -26.68 -8.36
CA GLY A 112 3.12 -26.36 -9.19
C GLY A 112 2.80 -25.93 -10.63
N ARG A 113 1.52 -25.86 -11.03
CA ARG A 113 1.14 -25.39 -12.36
C ARG A 113 1.21 -23.86 -12.45
N PRO A 114 1.32 -23.30 -13.66
CA PRO A 114 1.11 -21.86 -13.86
C PRO A 114 -0.29 -21.46 -13.38
N GLY A 115 -0.38 -20.39 -12.59
CA GLY A 115 -1.65 -19.78 -12.23
C GLY A 115 -1.83 -18.42 -12.92
N THR A 116 -3.07 -17.95 -12.98
CA THR A 116 -3.41 -16.63 -13.51
C THR A 116 -3.88 -15.69 -12.40
N GLN A 117 -3.78 -14.38 -12.62
CA GLN A 117 -4.28 -13.39 -11.67
C GLN A 117 -5.80 -13.51 -11.49
N ALA A 118 -6.52 -13.79 -12.57
CA ALA A 118 -7.97 -13.97 -12.53
C ALA A 118 -8.40 -15.16 -11.67
N GLU A 119 -7.64 -16.26 -11.71
CA GLU A 119 -7.88 -17.40 -10.80
C GLU A 119 -7.61 -17.02 -9.36
N PHE A 120 -6.48 -16.35 -9.08
CA PHE A 120 -6.13 -15.91 -7.72
C PHE A 120 -7.20 -14.98 -7.13
N PHE A 121 -7.65 -13.97 -7.88
CA PHE A 121 -8.67 -13.02 -7.41
C PHE A 121 -10.05 -13.63 -7.27
N ARG A 122 -10.34 -14.73 -7.97
CA ARG A 122 -11.60 -15.46 -7.82
C ARG A 122 -11.58 -16.37 -6.60
N ASP A 123 -10.48 -17.10 -6.42
CA ASP A 123 -10.30 -18.06 -5.33
C ASP A 123 -8.79 -18.31 -5.07
N PRO A 124 -8.23 -17.72 -4.00
CA PRO A 124 -6.81 -17.86 -3.69
C PRO A 124 -6.47 -19.18 -2.98
N THR A 125 -7.43 -20.04 -2.63
CA THR A 125 -7.19 -21.25 -1.81
C THR A 125 -6.23 -22.26 -2.44
N SER A 126 -6.09 -22.23 -3.78
CA SER A 126 -5.15 -23.09 -4.52
C SER A 126 -3.74 -22.51 -4.65
N PHE A 127 -3.46 -21.37 -3.99
CA PHE A 127 -2.18 -20.68 -4.02
C PHE A 127 -1.51 -20.67 -2.64
N GLU A 128 -0.18 -20.65 -2.65
CA GLU A 128 0.65 -20.42 -1.48
C GLU A 128 1.60 -19.24 -1.70
N SER A 129 2.03 -18.62 -0.61
CA SER A 129 3.01 -17.54 -0.65
C SER A 129 4.36 -18.04 -1.14
N ASN A 130 4.95 -17.27 -2.03
CA ASN A 130 6.32 -17.40 -2.49
C ASN A 130 7.12 -16.12 -2.21
N PHE A 131 6.63 -15.27 -1.29
CA PHE A 131 7.18 -13.95 -1.03
C PHE A 131 8.49 -13.99 -0.25
N MET A 132 8.75 -15.03 0.55
CA MET A 132 9.96 -15.12 1.37
C MET A 132 11.26 -14.93 0.56
N ARG A 133 11.27 -15.30 -0.73
CA ARG A 133 12.41 -15.03 -1.63
C ARG A 133 12.74 -13.53 -1.76
N PHE A 134 11.73 -12.67 -1.76
CA PHE A 134 11.88 -11.22 -1.76
C PHE A 134 12.19 -10.69 -0.36
N ALA A 135 11.57 -11.23 0.69
CA ALA A 135 11.82 -10.84 2.08
C ALA A 135 13.29 -11.02 2.50
N LYS A 136 13.98 -12.00 1.90
CA LYS A 136 15.41 -12.26 2.12
C LYS A 136 16.37 -11.20 1.56
N VAL A 137 15.93 -10.42 0.58
CA VAL A 137 16.80 -9.49 -0.16
C VAL A 137 16.31 -8.04 -0.12
N THR A 138 15.16 -7.79 0.50
CA THR A 138 14.55 -6.46 0.62
C THR A 138 14.94 -5.87 1.96
N GLN A 139 15.41 -4.62 2.03
CA GLN A 139 15.51 -3.91 3.31
C GLN A 139 14.28 -3.04 3.56
N PHE A 140 13.76 -2.38 2.51
CA PHE A 140 12.61 -1.49 2.61
C PHE A 140 11.45 -2.03 1.76
N PHE A 141 10.37 -2.42 2.42
CA PHE A 141 9.17 -2.93 1.78
C PHE A 141 8.05 -1.88 1.77
N ILE A 142 7.40 -1.70 0.62
CA ILE A 142 6.26 -0.79 0.44
C ILE A 142 5.06 -1.59 -0.06
N THR A 143 3.93 -1.52 0.64
CA THR A 143 2.69 -2.13 0.16
C THR A 143 1.96 -1.22 -0.81
N GLY A 144 1.52 -1.79 -1.92
CA GLY A 144 0.60 -1.14 -2.86
C GLY A 144 -0.36 -2.13 -3.52
N HIS A 145 -0.41 -3.35 -2.97
CA HIS A 145 -1.33 -4.40 -3.35
C HIS A 145 -2.65 -4.26 -2.57
N TYR A 146 -3.65 -4.98 -3.05
CA TYR A 146 -4.87 -5.23 -2.30
C TYR A 146 -4.77 -6.63 -1.71
N TYR A 147 -5.11 -6.77 -0.43
CA TYR A 147 -5.23 -8.06 0.24
C TYR A 147 -6.69 -8.46 0.32
N GLY A 148 -7.02 -9.67 -0.11
CA GLY A 148 -8.39 -10.20 -0.10
C GLY A 148 -8.50 -11.39 0.84
N ASP A 149 -9.71 -11.63 1.34
CA ASP A 149 -10.00 -12.74 2.24
C ASP A 149 -9.52 -14.08 1.68
N GLY A 150 -8.82 -14.84 2.52
CA GLY A 150 -8.27 -16.15 2.16
C GLY A 150 -6.99 -16.11 1.32
N ALA A 151 -6.47 -14.94 0.95
CA ALA A 151 -5.17 -14.84 0.29
C ALA A 151 -4.01 -15.24 1.23
N PRO A 152 -2.94 -15.88 0.73
CA PRO A 152 -1.78 -16.20 1.56
C PRO A 152 -1.13 -14.95 2.15
N TYR A 153 -0.64 -15.05 3.39
CA TYR A 153 0.22 -14.03 3.99
C TYR A 153 1.48 -13.82 3.13
N LEU A 154 1.93 -12.58 2.99
CA LEU A 154 3.22 -12.28 2.39
C LEU A 154 4.33 -12.80 3.31
N PHE A 155 4.29 -12.49 4.60
CA PHE A 155 5.15 -13.13 5.59
C PHE A 155 4.46 -13.24 6.95
N THR A 156 4.73 -14.34 7.65
CA THR A 156 4.21 -14.62 9.00
C THR A 156 5.21 -14.21 10.08
N SER A 157 4.81 -14.21 11.36
CA SER A 157 5.75 -13.97 12.47
C SER A 157 6.86 -15.03 12.51
N LYS A 158 6.56 -16.27 12.13
CA LYS A 158 7.56 -17.34 11.95
C LYS A 158 8.57 -17.04 10.85
N ASP A 159 8.15 -16.34 9.79
CA ASP A 159 9.07 -15.93 8.73
C ASP A 159 9.96 -14.77 9.17
N ALA A 160 9.40 -13.80 9.91
CA ALA A 160 10.13 -12.64 10.44
C ALA A 160 11.24 -13.03 11.44
N LYS A 161 11.08 -14.15 12.16
CA LYS A 161 12.09 -14.72 13.08
C LYS A 161 13.25 -15.44 12.37
N LYS A 162 13.16 -15.66 11.05
CA LYS A 162 14.20 -16.41 10.33
C LYS A 162 15.47 -15.57 10.20
N PRO A 163 16.67 -16.13 10.41
CA PRO A 163 17.93 -15.39 10.29
C PRO A 163 18.14 -14.75 8.91
N GLU A 164 17.54 -15.33 7.86
CA GLU A 164 17.61 -14.79 6.51
C GLU A 164 16.56 -13.71 6.19
N PHE A 165 15.63 -13.40 7.11
CA PHE A 165 14.64 -12.35 6.90
C PHE A 165 15.34 -10.97 7.00
N ASN A 166 15.15 -10.13 5.99
CA ASN A 166 15.98 -8.95 5.81
C ASN A 166 15.17 -7.64 5.76
N ILE A 167 13.84 -7.69 5.82
CA ILE A 167 13.02 -6.47 5.82
C ILE A 167 13.22 -5.74 7.15
N GLU A 168 13.74 -4.52 7.07
CA GLU A 168 14.01 -3.65 8.21
C GLU A 168 12.93 -2.59 8.39
N LEU A 169 12.27 -2.20 7.29
CA LEU A 169 11.21 -1.21 7.27
C LEU A 169 10.07 -1.63 6.35
N VAL A 170 8.85 -1.51 6.86
CA VAL A 170 7.60 -1.71 6.14
C VAL A 170 6.83 -0.40 6.11
N ALA A 171 6.64 0.17 4.92
CA ALA A 171 5.62 1.18 4.66
C ALA A 171 4.34 0.47 4.20
N ASP A 172 3.48 0.13 5.15
CA ASP A 172 2.22 -0.53 4.91
C ASP A 172 1.10 0.50 4.61
N ILE A 173 0.90 0.78 3.32
CA ILE A 173 -0.07 1.75 2.83
C ILE A 173 -1.50 1.17 2.85
N SER A 174 -1.68 -0.16 2.82
CA SER A 174 -3.02 -0.74 2.93
C SER A 174 -3.51 -0.75 4.38
N CYS A 175 -2.60 -0.87 5.35
CA CYS A 175 -2.88 -0.85 6.79
C CYS A 175 -3.92 -1.92 7.20
N ASP A 176 -3.81 -3.11 6.61
CA ASP A 176 -4.66 -4.24 6.95
C ASP A 176 -4.18 -4.89 8.24
N ILE A 177 -4.84 -4.60 9.37
CA ILE A 177 -4.58 -5.24 10.67
C ILE A 177 -4.95 -6.72 10.58
N GLU A 178 -4.09 -7.60 11.09
CA GLU A 178 -4.20 -9.07 10.86
C GLU A 178 -4.16 -9.49 9.38
N GLY A 179 -3.79 -8.56 8.50
CA GLY A 179 -3.61 -8.75 7.08
C GLY A 179 -2.28 -9.41 6.73
N PRO A 180 -1.76 -9.23 5.51
CA PRO A 180 -0.75 -10.12 4.94
C PRO A 180 0.65 -10.02 5.57
N LEU A 181 0.87 -9.06 6.47
CA LEU A 181 2.15 -8.77 7.11
C LEU A 181 2.02 -8.93 8.62
N ALA A 182 2.79 -9.85 9.21
CA ALA A 182 2.78 -10.06 10.65
C ALA A 182 3.23 -8.84 11.48
N SER A 183 3.97 -7.90 10.88
CA SER A 183 4.44 -6.69 11.56
C SER A 183 3.36 -5.60 11.71
N THR A 184 2.26 -5.67 10.94
CA THR A 184 1.17 -4.68 11.00
C THR A 184 0.20 -5.04 12.13
N ILE A 185 0.60 -4.74 13.37
CA ILE A 185 -0.13 -5.12 14.59
C ILE A 185 -1.19 -4.10 15.01
N ARG A 186 -1.10 -2.86 14.53
CA ARG A 186 -2.08 -1.79 14.78
C ARG A 186 -1.97 -0.69 13.72
N PRO A 187 -2.98 0.17 13.56
CA PRO A 187 -2.82 1.38 12.79
C PRO A 187 -1.96 2.38 13.57
N SER A 188 -1.23 3.20 12.83
CA SER A 188 -0.47 4.37 13.31
C SER A 188 -1.19 5.66 12.88
N THR A 189 -0.81 6.79 13.45
CA THR A 189 -1.48 8.08 13.20
C THR A 189 -0.57 9.05 12.44
N ILE A 190 -1.12 10.13 11.91
CA ILE A 190 -0.32 11.20 11.29
C ILE A 190 0.60 11.87 12.34
N GLU A 191 0.15 11.93 13.59
CA GLU A 191 0.90 12.46 14.71
C GLU A 191 2.10 11.57 15.06
N ASP A 192 1.86 10.26 15.20
CA ASP A 192 2.83 9.23 15.57
C ASP A 192 2.84 8.09 14.53
N PRO A 193 3.45 8.32 13.35
CA PRO A 193 3.29 7.43 12.19
C PRO A 193 4.15 6.17 12.23
N PHE A 194 5.07 6.06 13.19
CA PHE A 194 6.08 5.00 13.20
C PHE A 194 6.09 4.26 14.53
N TYR A 195 6.14 2.94 14.45
CA TYR A 195 6.42 2.06 15.58
C TYR A 195 7.39 0.95 15.16
N GLY A 196 7.97 0.25 16.13
CA GLY A 196 8.79 -0.93 15.88
C GLY A 196 8.01 -2.19 16.19
N TYR A 197 8.15 -3.21 15.36
CA TYR A 197 7.71 -4.56 15.64
C TYR A 197 8.93 -5.41 15.99
N ASP A 198 8.99 -5.94 17.21
CA ASP A 198 10.02 -6.90 17.61
C ASP A 198 9.60 -8.30 17.13
N PRO A 199 10.30 -8.90 16.15
CA PRO A 199 9.93 -10.20 15.62
C PRO A 199 10.06 -11.33 16.64
N GLU A 200 10.91 -11.21 17.65
CA GLU A 200 11.11 -12.28 18.66
C GLU A 200 9.95 -12.32 19.65
N THR A 201 9.57 -11.16 20.18
CA THR A 201 8.49 -11.05 21.17
C THR A 201 7.11 -10.86 20.54
N GLU A 202 7.05 -10.56 19.24
CA GLU A 202 5.85 -10.24 18.46
C GLU A 202 5.09 -9.04 19.03
N LYS A 203 5.82 -8.08 19.63
CA LYS A 203 5.27 -6.90 20.32
C LYS A 203 5.80 -5.60 19.75
N GLU A 204 5.08 -4.54 20.06
CA GLU A 204 5.52 -3.18 19.78
C GLU A 204 6.76 -2.81 20.61
N THR A 205 7.68 -2.10 19.96
CA THR A 205 8.87 -1.48 20.55
C THR A 205 9.15 -0.14 19.86
N ALA A 206 10.22 0.54 20.24
CA ALA A 206 10.64 1.76 19.55
C ALA A 206 10.96 1.47 18.08
N PHE A 207 10.56 2.37 17.18
CA PHE A 207 10.73 2.17 15.74
C PHE A 207 12.18 2.01 15.30
N ASP A 208 13.14 2.53 16.06
CA ASP A 208 14.59 2.46 15.83
C ASP A 208 15.30 1.44 16.73
N ALA A 209 14.56 0.61 17.46
CA ALA A 209 15.15 -0.42 18.31
C ALA A 209 15.96 -1.43 17.47
N PRO A 210 17.14 -1.87 17.94
CA PRO A 210 17.94 -2.90 17.27
C PRO A 210 17.13 -4.18 17.04
N GLY A 211 17.15 -4.70 15.81
CA GLY A 211 16.42 -5.92 15.43
C GLY A 211 14.92 -5.73 15.20
N ALA A 212 14.34 -4.56 15.52
CA ALA A 212 12.94 -4.29 15.25
C ALA A 212 12.71 -3.99 13.76
N ILE A 213 11.57 -4.42 13.24
CA ILE A 213 11.05 -4.01 11.93
C ILE A 213 10.31 -2.68 12.14
N THR A 214 10.76 -1.60 11.53
CA THR A 214 10.03 -0.32 11.55
C THR A 214 8.77 -0.46 10.72
N VAL A 215 7.63 -0.02 11.24
CA VAL A 215 6.36 -0.04 10.53
C VAL A 215 5.76 1.35 10.48
N MET A 216 5.34 1.74 9.28
CA MET A 216 4.44 2.87 9.03
C MET A 216 3.16 2.29 8.45
N ALA A 217 2.05 2.45 9.17
CA ALA A 217 0.75 1.89 8.80
C ALA A 217 -0.34 2.92 9.11
N VAL A 218 -0.34 4.04 8.38
CA VAL A 218 -1.31 5.13 8.58
C VAL A 218 -2.51 4.87 7.66
N ASP A 219 -3.72 4.84 8.23
CA ASP A 219 -4.95 4.44 7.52
C ASP A 219 -5.57 5.57 6.68
N ASN A 220 -5.17 6.82 6.93
CA ASN A 220 -5.72 8.02 6.32
C ASN A 220 -4.66 8.87 5.59
N LEU A 221 -3.61 8.25 5.06
CA LEU A 221 -2.49 8.90 4.35
C LEU A 221 -2.86 10.02 3.36
N PRO A 222 -3.93 9.93 2.54
CA PRO A 222 -4.32 11.03 1.65
C PRO A 222 -4.58 12.37 2.36
N CYS A 223 -4.94 12.35 3.65
CA CYS A 223 -5.20 13.54 4.46
C CYS A 223 -3.93 14.38 4.71
N GLU A 224 -2.73 13.82 4.51
CA GLU A 224 -1.49 14.58 4.58
C GLU A 224 -1.16 15.38 3.31
N LEU A 225 -1.89 15.12 2.21
CA LEU A 225 -1.86 15.95 0.98
C LEU A 225 -3.29 16.43 0.64
N PRO A 226 -3.93 17.23 1.51
CA PRO A 226 -5.36 17.53 1.38
C PRO A 226 -5.66 18.40 0.15
N MET A 227 -4.78 19.33 -0.21
CA MET A 227 -4.96 20.20 -1.39
C MET A 227 -4.88 19.39 -2.69
N ASP A 228 -3.81 18.61 -2.87
CA ASP A 228 -3.60 17.80 -4.07
C ASP A 228 -4.68 16.71 -4.21
N SER A 229 -5.04 16.05 -3.10
CA SER A 229 -6.06 15.01 -3.09
C SER A 229 -7.46 15.54 -3.38
N SER A 230 -7.82 16.71 -2.84
CA SER A 230 -9.10 17.37 -3.12
C SER A 230 -9.19 17.87 -4.56
N THR A 231 -8.10 18.43 -5.09
CA THR A 231 -8.03 18.89 -6.49
C THR A 231 -8.24 17.73 -7.46
N GLY A 232 -7.49 16.63 -7.29
CA GLY A 232 -7.66 15.47 -8.16
C GLY A 232 -9.00 14.77 -8.00
N PHE A 233 -9.58 14.76 -6.79
CA PHE A 233 -10.96 14.32 -6.60
C PHE A 233 -11.93 15.16 -7.43
N GLY A 234 -11.81 16.49 -7.37
CA GLY A 234 -12.66 17.43 -8.10
C GLY A 234 -12.57 17.25 -9.61
N GLU A 235 -11.37 17.14 -10.15
CA GLU A 235 -11.13 16.88 -11.58
C GLU A 235 -11.80 15.59 -12.03
N MET A 236 -11.57 14.48 -11.32
CA MET A 236 -12.17 13.19 -11.65
C MET A 236 -13.69 13.17 -11.47
N PHE A 237 -14.22 13.93 -10.51
CA PHE A 237 -15.66 14.09 -10.34
C PHE A 237 -16.29 14.84 -11.51
N LEU A 238 -15.69 15.96 -11.91
CA LEU A 238 -16.13 16.76 -13.06
C LEU A 238 -16.08 15.96 -14.36
N GLU A 239 -15.05 15.13 -14.54
CA GLU A 239 -14.88 14.33 -15.75
C GLU A 239 -15.82 13.11 -15.79
N HIS A 240 -15.92 12.35 -14.70
CA HIS A 240 -16.52 11.02 -14.73
C HIS A 240 -17.91 10.92 -14.11
N VAL A 241 -18.30 11.88 -13.26
CA VAL A 241 -19.58 11.80 -12.50
C VAL A 241 -20.51 12.93 -12.88
N MET A 242 -20.01 14.17 -12.94
CA MET A 242 -20.80 15.35 -13.27
C MET A 242 -21.63 15.20 -14.56
N PRO A 243 -21.13 14.60 -15.66
CA PRO A 243 -21.92 14.45 -16.89
C PRO A 243 -23.20 13.62 -16.70
N ALA A 244 -23.21 12.67 -15.75
CA ALA A 244 -24.35 11.80 -15.50
C ALA A 244 -25.61 12.56 -15.04
N PHE A 245 -25.43 13.74 -14.43
CA PHE A 245 -26.53 14.61 -14.01
C PHE A 245 -27.22 15.34 -15.15
N PHE A 246 -26.58 15.43 -16.32
CA PHE A 246 -27.07 16.23 -17.46
C PHE A 246 -27.34 15.41 -18.73
N ASN A 247 -27.09 14.09 -18.68
CA ASN A 247 -27.25 13.20 -19.83
C ASN A 247 -28.29 12.09 -19.59
N ASP A 248 -29.25 12.35 -18.70
CA ASP A 248 -30.26 11.38 -18.25
C ASP A 248 -29.65 10.09 -17.67
N ASP A 249 -28.50 10.21 -17.00
CA ASP A 249 -27.75 9.10 -16.42
C ASP A 249 -27.54 7.94 -17.40
N LYS A 250 -27.12 8.25 -18.64
CA LYS A 250 -26.98 7.27 -19.74
C LYS A 250 -26.20 6.01 -19.36
N ASP A 251 -25.15 6.17 -18.57
CA ASP A 251 -24.29 5.09 -18.10
C ASP A 251 -24.73 4.51 -16.75
N ARG A 252 -25.91 4.90 -16.24
CA ARG A 252 -26.53 4.46 -14.99
C ARG A 252 -25.60 4.63 -13.78
N ILE A 253 -24.77 5.67 -13.77
CA ILE A 253 -23.81 5.99 -12.71
C ILE A 253 -24.58 6.39 -11.45
N LEU A 254 -25.51 7.34 -11.57
CA LEU A 254 -26.29 7.87 -10.45
C LEU A 254 -27.23 6.80 -9.90
N GLU A 255 -27.89 6.05 -10.78
CA GLU A 255 -28.77 4.96 -10.39
C GLU A 255 -28.03 3.88 -9.61
N ARG A 256 -26.85 3.44 -10.08
CA ARG A 256 -26.03 2.44 -9.37
C ARG A 256 -25.45 2.97 -8.06
N ALA A 257 -25.22 4.28 -7.95
CA ALA A 257 -24.72 4.92 -6.74
C ALA A 257 -25.83 5.17 -5.69
N ARG A 258 -27.10 5.16 -6.10
CA ARG A 258 -28.23 5.44 -5.21
C ARG A 258 -28.54 4.26 -4.28
N MET A 259 -28.19 4.42 -3.00
CA MET A 259 -28.48 3.43 -1.96
C MET A 259 -29.95 3.37 -1.58
N THR A 260 -30.62 4.52 -1.45
CA THR A 260 -32.00 4.63 -0.99
C THR A 260 -32.87 5.41 -1.97
N LYS A 261 -34.15 5.04 -2.04
CA LYS A 261 -35.18 5.76 -2.77
C LYS A 261 -36.50 5.61 -2.01
N ASP A 262 -37.23 6.71 -1.82
CA ASP A 262 -38.55 6.72 -1.17
C ASP A 262 -38.54 6.05 0.22
N GLY A 263 -37.48 6.29 0.99
CA GLY A 263 -37.29 5.75 2.34
C GLY A 263 -36.92 4.25 2.39
N LYS A 264 -36.65 3.61 1.25
CA LYS A 264 -36.29 2.18 1.18
C LYS A 264 -34.94 1.99 0.50
N LEU A 265 -34.26 0.88 0.83
CA LEU A 265 -33.08 0.44 0.09
C LEU A 265 -33.47 0.11 -1.36
N THR A 266 -32.60 0.46 -2.31
CA THR A 266 -32.76 0.01 -3.69
C THR A 266 -32.34 -1.45 -3.81
N GLU A 267 -32.77 -2.14 -4.88
CA GLU A 267 -32.54 -3.58 -5.08
C GLU A 267 -31.06 -3.99 -4.90
N ARG A 268 -30.14 -3.18 -5.43
CA ARG A 268 -28.69 -3.42 -5.34
C ARG A 268 -28.17 -3.44 -3.90
N PHE A 269 -28.81 -2.69 -3.00
CA PHE A 269 -28.40 -2.55 -1.61
C PHE A 269 -29.34 -3.28 -0.63
N SER A 270 -30.25 -4.11 -1.15
CA SER A 270 -31.19 -4.91 -0.35
C SER A 270 -30.50 -5.84 0.66
N TYR A 271 -29.25 -6.22 0.41
CA TYR A 271 -28.43 -7.01 1.34
C TYR A 271 -28.18 -6.32 2.69
N LEU A 272 -28.34 -4.99 2.77
CA LEU A 272 -28.21 -4.20 4.00
C LEU A 272 -29.50 -4.16 4.83
N GLN A 273 -30.60 -4.78 4.39
CA GLN A 273 -31.91 -4.63 5.04
C GLN A 273 -31.89 -5.15 6.49
N ARG A 274 -31.23 -6.28 6.76
CA ARG A 274 -31.10 -6.83 8.12
C ARG A 274 -30.39 -5.88 9.09
N PHE A 275 -29.35 -5.20 8.63
CA PHE A 275 -28.66 -4.16 9.40
C PHE A 275 -29.62 -3.00 9.74
N VAL A 276 -30.40 -2.53 8.75
CA VAL A 276 -31.38 -1.45 8.93
C VAL A 276 -32.47 -1.84 9.94
N ASP A 277 -32.88 -3.10 9.94
CA ASP A 277 -33.92 -3.63 10.84
C ASP A 277 -33.37 -3.98 12.24
N GLY A 278 -32.05 -3.88 12.46
CA GLY A 278 -31.41 -4.20 13.75
C GLY A 278 -31.30 -5.70 14.04
N GLU A 279 -31.23 -6.53 12.99
CA GLU A 279 -31.21 -8.00 13.06
C GLU A 279 -29.82 -8.62 12.83
N GLU A 280 -28.76 -7.82 12.94
CA GLU A 280 -27.34 -8.17 12.68
C GLU A 280 -26.45 -7.89 13.90
#